data_AF-A0A2X4U0Q7-F1
#
_entry.id   AF-A0A2X4U0Q7-F1
#
_cell.length_a   1.000
_cell.length_b   1.000
_cell.length_c   1.000
_cell.angle_alpha   90.00
_cell.angle_beta   90.00
_cell.angle_gamma   90.00
#
_symmetry.space_group_name_H-M   'P 1'
#
loop_
_entity.id
_entity.type
_entity.pdbx_description
1 polymer ?
#
loop_
_entity_poly.entity_id
_entity_poly.type
_entity_poly.pdbx_seq_one_letter_code
_entity_poly.pdbx_strand_id
1 'polypeptide(L)'
;MHLADALFVPEQASKYELVEGLVIYFLYFEFIALIVKYFKSGFHFPLRYFVYIGITAIVRLIIVDHKTPMDVLLYSAAILLLVITLWLCNSNRLRRE
;
A
#
# COMPACT_ATOMS: atom_id res chain seq x y z
N MET A 1 21.76 19.10 36.48
CA MET A 1 20.74 18.05 36.48
C MET A 1 19.78 18.15 35.29
N HIS A 2 19.27 19.33 34.90
CA HIS A 2 18.31 19.46 33.77
C HIS A 2 18.86 19.24 32.35
N LEU A 3 20.18 19.37 32.11
CA LEU A 3 20.78 19.18 30.78
C LEU A 3 21.02 17.70 30.43
N ALA A 4 21.11 16.82 31.43
CA ALA A 4 21.29 15.39 31.22
C ALA A 4 19.99 14.73 30.71
N ASP A 5 18.83 15.14 31.25
CA ASP A 5 17.53 14.64 30.78
C ASP A 5 17.22 15.07 29.33
N ALA A 6 17.65 16.27 28.91
CA ALA A 6 17.49 16.74 27.54
C ALA A 6 18.32 15.91 26.52
N LEU A 7 19.43 15.30 26.95
CA LEU A 7 20.29 14.47 26.11
C LEU A 7 19.74 13.05 25.91
N PHE A 8 18.83 12.61 26.79
CA PHE A 8 18.17 11.29 26.74
C PHE A 8 16.72 11.38 26.25
N VAL A 9 16.25 12.53 25.77
CA VAL A 9 14.95 12.62 25.09
C VAL A 9 15.04 11.80 23.80
N PRO A 10 14.26 10.73 23.67
CA PRO A 10 14.28 9.93 22.46
C PRO A 10 13.72 10.78 21.32
N GLU A 11 14.57 11.17 20.38
CA GLU A 11 14.23 11.64 19.02
C GLU A 11 13.60 10.50 18.19
N GLN A 12 12.81 9.64 18.82
CA GLN A 12 12.18 8.48 18.20
C GLN A 12 10.85 8.90 17.59
N ALA A 13 10.12 9.86 18.20
CA ALA A 13 8.84 10.34 17.69
C ALA A 13 8.94 10.96 16.28
N SER A 14 10.01 11.70 16.00
CA SER A 14 10.19 12.37 14.70
C SER A 14 10.37 11.39 13.53
N LYS A 15 11.08 10.27 13.73
CA LYS A 15 11.37 9.34 12.63
C LYS A 15 10.12 8.61 12.13
N TYR A 16 9.22 8.20 13.03
CA TYR A 16 7.99 7.51 12.64
C TYR A 16 7.04 8.43 11.86
N GLU A 17 6.91 9.68 12.31
CA GLU A 17 6.04 10.68 11.68
C GLU A 17 6.53 11.05 10.25
N LEU A 18 7.85 11.13 10.06
CA LEU A 18 8.45 11.35 8.75
C LEU A 18 8.28 10.16 7.80
N VAL A 19 8.42 8.93 8.30
CA VAL A 19 8.24 7.70 7.51
C VAL A 19 6.78 7.54 7.10
N GLU A 20 5.84 7.82 8.00
CA GLU A 20 4.41 7.80 7.70
C GLU A 20 4.06 8.79 6.58
N GLY A 21 4.54 10.04 6.68
CA GLY A 21 4.35 11.04 5.63
C GLY A 21 4.95 10.61 4.28
N LEU A 22 6.16 10.05 4.28
CA LEU A 22 6.81 9.56 3.07
C LEU A 22 6.01 8.44 2.38
N VAL A 23 5.46 7.49 3.16
CA VAL A 23 4.68 6.38 2.62
C VAL A 23 3.37 6.88 1.99
N ILE A 24 2.74 7.90 2.59
CA ILE A 24 1.54 8.56 2.03
C ILE A 24 1.87 9.20 0.67
N TYR A 25 2.98 9.93 0.56
CA TYR A 25 3.41 10.50 -0.74
C TYR A 25 3.66 9.43 -1.79
N PHE A 26 4.26 8.30 -1.40
CA PHE A 26 4.51 7.18 -2.31
C PHE A 26 3.21 6.54 -2.82
N LEU A 27 2.18 6.46 -1.98
CA LEU A 27 0.83 6.02 -2.37
C LEU A 27 0.20 6.97 -3.40
N TYR A 28 0.39 8.29 -3.26
CA TYR A 28 -0.10 9.25 -4.25
C TYR A 28 0.55 9.08 -5.63
N PHE A 29 1.86 8.86 -5.70
CA PHE A 29 2.54 8.60 -6.98
C PHE A 29 1.99 7.34 -7.68
N GLU A 30 1.71 6.31 -6.91
CA GLU A 30 1.18 5.05 -7.41
C GLU A 30 -0.26 5.18 -7.92
N PHE A 31 -1.09 5.96 -7.22
CA PHE A 31 -2.43 6.30 -7.68
C PHE A 31 -2.42 7.12 -8.96
N ILE A 32 -1.54 8.13 -9.06
CA ILE A 32 -1.37 8.92 -10.29
C ILE A 32 -0.89 8.03 -11.45
N ALA A 33 0.01 7.09 -11.21
CA ALA A 33 0.47 6.14 -12.22
C ALA A 33 -0.69 5.29 -12.79
N LEU A 34 -1.68 4.95 -11.96
CA LEU A 34 -2.89 4.27 -12.40
C LEU A 34 -3.74 5.15 -13.32
N ILE A 35 -3.96 6.41 -12.93
CA ILE A 35 -4.68 7.39 -13.75
C ILE A 35 -3.99 7.58 -15.11
N VAL A 36 -2.67 7.75 -15.12
CA VAL A 36 -1.90 7.89 -16.37
C VAL A 36 -2.03 6.66 -17.25
N LYS A 37 -1.96 5.44 -16.67
CA LYS A 37 -2.16 4.19 -17.43
C LYS A 37 -3.58 4.04 -17.96
N TYR A 38 -4.60 4.51 -17.23
CA TYR A 38 -5.98 4.51 -17.67
C TYR A 38 -6.14 5.33 -18.97
N PHE A 39 -5.61 6.54 -19.00
CA PHE A 39 -5.65 7.37 -20.21
C PHE A 39 -4.81 6.79 -21.36
N LYS A 40 -3.64 6.20 -21.06
CA LYS A 40 -2.79 5.56 -22.07
C LYS A 40 -3.39 4.29 -22.68
N SER A 41 -4.29 3.60 -21.99
CA SER A 41 -4.92 2.36 -22.46
C SER A 41 -6.21 2.61 -23.28
N GLY A 42 -6.42 3.84 -23.77
CA GLY A 42 -7.56 4.20 -24.61
C GLY A 42 -8.89 4.16 -23.86
N PHE A 43 -8.91 4.58 -22.59
CA PHE A 43 -10.08 4.52 -21.68
C PHE A 43 -10.54 3.10 -21.31
N HIS A 44 -9.82 2.06 -21.75
CA HIS A 44 -10.08 0.70 -21.29
C HIS A 44 -9.51 0.54 -19.88
N PHE A 45 -10.36 0.22 -18.90
CA PHE A 45 -9.94 0.08 -17.51
C PHE A 45 -9.10 -1.21 -17.35
N PRO A 46 -7.78 -1.12 -17.14
CA PRO A 46 -6.96 -2.30 -17.15
C PRO A 46 -6.92 -2.88 -15.73
N LEU A 47 -7.97 -3.64 -15.38
CA LEU A 47 -8.18 -4.18 -14.03
C LEU A 47 -6.97 -4.96 -13.47
N ARG A 48 -6.16 -5.58 -14.33
CA ARG A 48 -4.95 -6.28 -13.89
C ARG A 48 -3.97 -5.35 -13.19
N TYR A 49 -3.77 -4.13 -13.73
CA TYR A 49 -2.89 -3.16 -13.11
C TYR A 49 -3.50 -2.57 -11.83
N PHE A 50 -4.82 -2.38 -11.80
CA PHE A 50 -5.52 -1.98 -10.56
C PHE A 50 -5.27 -2.97 -9.43
N VAL A 51 -5.32 -4.28 -9.71
CA VAL A 51 -5.04 -5.31 -8.70
C VAL A 51 -3.57 -5.28 -8.25
N TYR A 52 -2.60 -5.10 -9.15
CA TYR A 52 -1.19 -4.96 -8.76
C TYR A 52 -0.95 -3.74 -7.87
N ILE A 53 -1.59 -2.60 -8.17
CA ILE A 53 -1.53 -1.40 -7.33
C ILE A 53 -2.24 -1.62 -5.97
N GLY A 54 -3.34 -2.39 -5.95
CA GLY A 54 -3.99 -2.76 -4.71
C GLY A 54 -3.11 -3.61 -3.80
N ILE A 55 -2.37 -4.57 -4.37
CA ILE A 55 -1.45 -5.43 -3.62
C ILE A 55 -0.33 -4.60 -2.99
N THR A 56 0.31 -3.71 -3.75
CA THR A 56 1.38 -2.85 -3.23
C THR A 56 0.88 -1.86 -2.17
N ALA A 57 -0.34 -1.34 -2.30
CA ALA A 57 -0.98 -0.49 -1.28
C ALA A 57 -1.21 -1.24 0.04
N ILE A 58 -1.73 -2.48 -0.01
CA ILE A 58 -1.94 -3.29 1.20
C ILE A 58 -0.60 -3.66 1.86
N VAL A 59 0.41 -4.03 1.07
CA VAL A 59 1.76 -4.31 1.61
C VAL A 59 2.34 -3.10 2.33
N ARG A 60 2.15 -1.88 1.81
CA ARG A 60 2.59 -0.66 2.50
C ARG A 60 1.80 -0.35 3.76
N LEU A 61 0.49 -0.61 3.73
CA LEU A 61 -0.38 -0.44 4.89
C LEU A 61 0.07 -1.34 6.04
N ILE A 62 0.44 -2.60 5.73
CA ILE A 62 1.06 -3.51 6.69
C ILE A 62 2.31 -2.85 7.27
N ILE A 63 3.27 -2.42 6.44
CA ILE A 63 4.55 -1.83 6.89
C ILE A 63 4.36 -0.67 7.88
N VAL A 64 3.39 0.21 7.62
CA VAL A 64 3.15 1.43 8.41
C VAL A 64 2.38 1.15 9.70
N ASP A 65 1.33 0.33 9.66
CA ASP A 65 0.43 0.15 10.81
C ASP A 65 0.49 -1.30 11.31
N HIS A 66 1.35 -1.51 12.31
CA HIS A 66 1.48 -2.79 13.02
C HIS A 66 1.17 -2.61 14.52
N LYS A 67 -0.01 -2.06 14.84
CA LYS A 67 -0.36 -1.80 16.25
C LYS A 67 -0.81 -3.06 17.00
N THR A 68 -1.51 -3.98 16.34
CA THR A 68 -1.92 -5.24 16.98
C THR A 68 -1.66 -6.46 16.08
N PRO A 69 -1.33 -7.62 16.67
CA PRO A 69 -1.12 -8.86 15.91
C PRO A 69 -2.38 -9.34 15.17
N MET A 70 -3.58 -8.87 15.57
CA MET A 70 -4.83 -9.16 14.88
C MET A 70 -4.95 -8.40 13.55
N ASP A 71 -4.44 -7.16 13.46
CA ASP A 71 -4.48 -6.37 12.23
C ASP A 71 -3.64 -7.03 11.12
N VAL A 72 -2.48 -7.59 11.49
CA VAL A 72 -1.61 -8.33 10.56
C VAL A 72 -2.32 -9.55 9.97
N LEU A 73 -3.11 -10.27 10.77
CA LEU A 73 -3.91 -11.39 10.31
C LEU A 73 -4.97 -10.94 9.29
N LEU A 74 -5.61 -9.80 9.55
CA LEU A 74 -6.65 -9.22 8.70
C LEU A 74 -6.07 -8.72 7.37
N TYR A 75 -4.90 -8.08 7.39
CA TYR A 75 -4.19 -7.68 6.17
C TYR A 75 -3.71 -8.88 5.36
N SER A 76 -3.22 -9.95 6.00
CA SER A 76 -2.89 -11.20 5.31
C SER A 76 -4.12 -11.82 4.64
N ALA A 77 -5.28 -11.80 5.30
CA ALA A 77 -6.53 -12.26 4.69
C ALA A 77 -6.95 -11.36 3.51
N ALA A 78 -6.75 -10.05 3.61
CA ALA A 78 -7.01 -9.11 2.51
C ALA A 78 -6.12 -9.39 1.28
N ILE A 79 -4.84 -9.71 1.48
CA ILE A 79 -3.94 -10.13 0.39
C ILE A 79 -4.45 -11.43 -0.26
N LEU A 80 -4.87 -12.42 0.53
CA LEU A 80 -5.45 -13.65 -0.02
C LEU A 80 -6.71 -13.35 -0.85
N LEU A 81 -7.58 -12.45 -0.39
CA LEU A 81 -8.77 -12.03 -1.13
C LEU A 81 -8.40 -11.33 -2.45
N LEU A 82 -7.38 -10.45 -2.45
CA LEU A 82 -6.88 -9.83 -3.68
C LEU A 82 -6.29 -10.86 -4.66
N VAL A 83 -5.56 -11.86 -4.17
CA VAL A 83 -4.99 -12.93 -5.01
C VAL A 83 -6.11 -13.79 -5.61
N ILE A 84 -7.15 -14.13 -4.83
CA ILE A 84 -8.34 -14.84 -5.33
C ILE A 84 -9.07 -13.99 -6.38
N THR A 85 -9.21 -12.68 -6.13
CA THR A 85 -9.80 -11.74 -7.09
C THR A 85 -8.98 -11.68 -8.38
N LEU A 86 -7.64 -11.66 -8.28
CA LEU A 86 -6.75 -11.73 -9.43
C LEU A 86 -6.94 -13.05 -10.19
N TRP A 87 -7.00 -14.17 -9.48
CA TRP A 87 -7.20 -15.49 -10.08
C TRP A 87 -8.54 -15.58 -10.82
N LEU A 88 -9.63 -15.11 -10.20
CA LEU A 88 -10.97 -15.09 -10.79
C LEU A 88 -11.05 -14.15 -12.01
N CYS A 89 -10.46 -12.96 -11.92
CA CYS A 89 -10.44 -11.97 -13.01
C CYS A 89 -9.54 -12.45 -14.16
N ASN A 90 -8.42 -13.12 -13.84
CA ASN A 90 -7.53 -13.74 -14.82
C ASN A 90 -8.19 -14.93 -15.52
N SER A 91 -9.03 -15.71 -14.82
CA SER A 91 -9.72 -16.87 -15.40
C SER A 91 -10.84 -16.50 -16.37
N ASN A 92 -11.55 -15.38 -16.17
CA ASN A 92 -12.76 -15.07 -16.95
C ASN A 92 -12.60 -13.97 -18.02
N ARG A 93 -11.47 -13.26 -18.10
CA ARG A 93 -11.38 -12.09 -18.99
C ARG A 93 -10.06 -11.90 -19.75
N LEU A 94 -9.29 -12.97 -19.93
CA LEU A 94 -8.02 -12.96 -20.70
C LEU A 94 -7.88 -14.18 -21.65
N ARG A 95 -9.00 -14.72 -22.16
CA ARG A 95 -9.02 -15.56 -23.37
C ARG A 95 -9.67 -14.85 -24.58
N ARG A 96 -9.66 -13.52 -24.54
CA ARG A 96 -9.91 -12.52 -25.61
C ARG A 96 -9.50 -11.22 -24.90
N GLU A 97 -8.31 -10.67 -25.05
CA GLU A 97 -7.56 -10.31 -26.27
C GLU A 97 -6.05 -10.42 -26.04
#